data_AF-A0A0C9Z1Q1-F1
#
_entry.id   AF-A0A0C9Z1Q1-F1
#
_cell.length_a   1.000
_cell.length_b   1.000
_cell.length_c   1.000
_cell.angle_alpha   90.00
_cell.angle_beta   90.00
_cell.angle_gamma   90.00
#
_symmetry.space_group_name_H-M   'P 1'
#
loop_
_entity.id
_entity.type
_entity.pdbx_description
1 polymer ?
#
loop_
_entity_poly.entity_id
_entity_poly.type
_entity_poly.pdbx_seq_one_letter_code
_entity_poly.pdbx_strand_id
1 'polypeptide(L)'
;HRLLARYRRMQNSTDLDRSINHFEHALDICPMDHPCRSAALSNLANVKFVSCQAEGRHFDLDIPISLFYDALDLRPIGHPDRPVTLFHLAIALLSHFAKR
;
A
#
# COMPACT_ATOMS: atom_id res chain seq x y z
N HIS A 1 12.10 14.05 24.73
CA HIS A 1 11.22 14.10 23.53
C HIS A 1 11.89 13.67 22.22
N ARG A 2 13.08 14.18 21.84
CA ARG A 2 13.71 13.88 20.53
C ARG A 2 14.14 12.42 20.31
N LEU A 3 14.66 11.75 21.34
CA LEU A 3 15.10 10.34 21.26
C LEU A 3 13.92 9.36 21.10
N LEU A 4 12.84 9.59 21.86
CA LEU A 4 11.60 8.80 21.81
C LEU A 4 10.92 8.91 20.44
N ALA A 5 10.90 10.11 19.84
CA ALA A 5 10.38 10.31 18.49
C ALA A 5 11.20 9.56 17.43
N ARG A 6 12.54 9.55 17.55
CA ARG A 6 13.42 8.76 16.67
C ARG A 6 13.19 7.26 16.84
N TYR A 7 13.11 6.78 18.08
CA TYR A 7 12.86 5.37 18.37
C TYR A 7 11.52 4.89 17.79
N ARG A 8 10.44 5.66 17.99
CA ARG A 8 9.12 5.36 17.40
C ARG A 8 9.16 5.36 15.88
N ARG A 9 9.87 6.31 15.25
CA ARG A 9 10.04 6.33 13.79
C ARG A 9 10.76 5.08 13.28
N MET A 10 11.80 4.63 13.98
CA MET A 10 12.56 3.42 13.63
C MET A 10 11.77 2.12 13.86
N GLN A 11 10.95 2.06 14.91
CA GLN A 11 10.03 0.92 15.09
C GLN A 11 8.98 0.90 13.98
N ASN A 12 8.35 2.04 13.70
CA ASN A 12 7.35 2.14 12.63
C ASN A 12 7.94 1.76 11.26
N SER A 13 9.17 2.18 10.93
CA SER A 13 9.81 1.77 9.67
C SER A 13 10.05 0.26 9.63
N THR A 14 10.56 -0.32 10.73
CA THR A 14 10.77 -1.78 10.82
C THR A 14 9.45 -2.56 10.69
N ASP A 15 8.36 -2.03 11.24
CA ASP A 15 7.04 -2.65 11.15
C ASP A 15 6.46 -2.56 9.74
N LEU A 16 6.67 -1.43 9.05
CA LEU A 16 6.27 -1.25 7.66
C LEU A 16 7.06 -2.20 6.74
N ASP A 17 8.38 -2.31 6.90
CA ASP A 17 9.23 -3.22 6.11
C ASP A 17 8.81 -4.67 6.29
N ARG A 18 8.51 -5.10 7.53
CA ARG A 18 7.98 -6.44 7.80
C ARG A 18 6.62 -6.66 7.14
N SER A 19 5.73 -5.68 7.20
CA SER A 19 4.43 -5.78 6.55
C SER A 19 4.53 -5.84 5.03
N ILE A 20 5.46 -5.10 4.42
CA ILE A 20 5.76 -5.19 2.98
C ILE A 20 6.19 -6.60 2.63
N ASN A 21 7.20 -7.14 3.33
CA ASN A 21 7.70 -8.49 3.10
C ASN A 21 6.61 -9.57 3.23
N HIS A 22 5.71 -9.45 4.20
CA HIS A 22 4.61 -10.41 4.37
C HIS A 22 3.61 -10.36 3.21
N PHE A 23 3.25 -9.17 2.72
CA PHE A 23 2.32 -9.07 1.58
C PHE A 23 2.99 -9.45 0.26
N GLU A 24 4.27 -9.15 0.06
CA GLU A 24 5.04 -9.64 -1.10
C GLU A 24 5.12 -11.16 -1.10
N HIS A 25 5.46 -11.77 0.05
CA HIS A 25 5.47 -13.23 0.17
C HIS A 25 4.08 -13.85 -0.07
N ALA A 26 3.02 -13.20 0.41
CA ALA A 26 1.65 -13.64 0.14
C ALA A 26 1.34 -13.63 -1.36
N LEU A 27 1.85 -12.66 -2.12
CA LEU A 27 1.69 -12.60 -3.58
C LEU A 27 2.54 -13.63 -4.32
N ASP A 28 3.70 -14.01 -3.79
CA ASP A 28 4.55 -15.07 -4.35
C ASP A 28 3.88 -16.45 -4.25
N ILE A 29 3.16 -16.70 -3.15
CA ILE A 29 2.51 -18.00 -2.90
C ILE A 29 1.04 -18.05 -3.34
N CYS A 30 0.40 -16.90 -3.60
CA CYS A 30 -0.98 -16.85 -4.10
C CYS A 30 -1.02 -16.87 -5.64
N PRO A 31 -1.60 -17.90 -6.26
CA PRO A 31 -1.88 -17.93 -7.70
C PRO A 31 -2.68 -16.71 -8.17
N MET A 32 -2.60 -16.40 -9.47
CA MET A 32 -3.25 -15.23 -10.08
C MET A 32 -4.78 -15.20 -9.90
N ASP A 33 -5.41 -16.37 -9.86
CA ASP A 33 -6.85 -16.59 -9.72
C ASP A 33 -7.30 -16.73 -8.26
N HIS A 34 -6.38 -16.65 -7.28
CA HIS A 34 -6.72 -16.83 -5.89
C HIS A 34 -7.48 -15.62 -5.33
N PRO A 35 -8.64 -15.80 -4.64
CA PRO A 35 -9.46 -14.71 -4.12
C PRO A 35 -8.71 -13.72 -3.22
N CYS A 36 -7.77 -14.22 -2.41
CA CYS A 36 -6.99 -13.39 -1.49
C CYS A 36 -5.93 -12.52 -2.19
N ARG A 37 -5.63 -12.74 -3.48
CA ARG A 37 -4.61 -11.97 -4.20
C ARG A 37 -4.97 -10.48 -4.28
N SER A 38 -6.24 -10.17 -4.53
CA SER A 38 -6.73 -8.78 -4.56
C SER A 38 -6.55 -8.06 -3.22
N ALA A 39 -6.74 -8.78 -2.10
CA ALA A 39 -6.53 -8.26 -0.76
C ALA A 39 -5.04 -8.04 -0.47
N ALA A 40 -4.18 -8.97 -0.85
CA ALA A 40 -2.73 -8.83 -0.70
C ALA A 40 -2.19 -7.63 -1.49
N LEU A 41 -2.61 -7.44 -2.75
CA LEU A 41 -2.26 -6.28 -3.58
C LEU A 41 -2.71 -4.96 -2.93
N SER A 42 -3.99 -4.87 -2.55
CA SER A 42 -4.54 -3.66 -1.93
C SER A 42 -3.88 -3.31 -0.60
N ASN A 43 -3.47 -4.31 0.19
CA ASN A 43 -2.78 -4.08 1.45
C ASN A 43 -1.31 -3.71 1.24
N LEU A 44 -0.62 -4.36 0.29
CA LEU A 44 0.74 -3.97 -0.10
C LEU A 44 0.79 -2.53 -0.59
N ALA A 45 -0.18 -2.14 -1.44
CA ALA A 45 -0.34 -0.77 -1.93
C ALA A 45 -0.46 0.23 -0.76
N ASN A 46 -1.30 -0.08 0.23
CA ASN A 46 -1.50 0.78 1.40
C ASN A 46 -0.23 0.91 2.26
N VAL A 47 0.45 -0.21 2.55
CA VAL A 47 1.68 -0.18 3.36
C VAL A 47 2.79 0.58 2.63
N LYS A 48 2.97 0.36 1.32
CA LYS A 48 3.95 1.13 0.52
C LYS A 48 3.58 2.62 0.48
N PHE A 49 2.30 2.96 0.33
CA PHE A 49 1.84 4.35 0.39
C PHE A 49 2.17 5.02 1.73
N VAL A 50 1.90 4.34 2.86
CA VAL A 50 2.25 4.84 4.20
C VAL A 50 3.77 4.98 4.35
N SER A 51 4.55 4.02 3.85
CA SER A 51 6.01 4.09 3.87
C SER A 51 6.55 5.30 3.11
N CYS A 52 6.09 5.52 1.88
CA CYS A 52 6.46 6.69 1.09
C CYS A 52 6.12 8.01 1.80
N GLN A 53 5.01 8.08 2.53
CA GLN A 53 4.67 9.26 3.32
C GLN A 53 5.58 9.44 4.55
N ALA A 54 5.97 8.36 5.22
CA ALA A 54 6.84 8.38 6.40
C ALA A 54 8.29 8.76 6.05
N GLU A 55 8.74 8.42 4.84
CA GLU A 55 10.08 8.74 4.32
C GLU A 55 10.15 10.16 3.74
N GLY A 56 9.03 10.71 3.28
CA GLY A 56 8.87 12.12 2.93
C GLY A 56 8.70 12.39 1.43
N ARG A 57 9.06 13.61 1.00
CA ARG A 57 8.69 14.15 -0.33
C ARG A 57 9.41 13.53 -1.53
N HIS A 58 10.36 12.62 -1.30
CA HIS A 58 11.20 12.06 -2.37
C HIS A 58 10.75 10.70 -2.89
N PHE A 59 9.74 10.07 -2.27
CA PHE A 59 9.30 8.76 -2.71
C PHE A 59 8.19 8.83 -3.75
N ASP A 60 8.43 8.06 -4.81
CA ASP A 60 7.55 7.84 -5.93
C ASP A 60 6.28 7.09 -5.48
N LEU A 61 5.12 7.68 -5.78
CA LEU A 61 3.82 7.10 -5.50
C LEU A 61 3.30 6.21 -6.64
N ASP A 62 4.06 6.06 -7.73
CA ASP A 62 3.66 5.26 -8.89
C ASP A 62 3.48 3.78 -8.52
N ILE A 63 4.36 3.23 -7.67
CA ILE A 63 4.26 1.82 -7.21
C ILE A 63 2.96 1.55 -6.44
N PRO A 64 2.64 2.24 -5.32
CA PRO A 64 1.39 1.98 -4.60
C PRO A 64 0.16 2.26 -5.46
N ILE A 65 0.20 3.24 -6.38
CA ILE A 65 -0.90 3.51 -7.31
C ILE A 65 -1.11 2.32 -8.27
N SER A 66 -0.04 1.79 -8.86
CA SER A 66 -0.12 0.62 -9.74
C SER A 66 -0.73 -0.59 -9.02
N LEU A 67 -0.30 -0.85 -7.78
CA LEU A 67 -0.82 -1.97 -6.99
C LEU A 67 -2.31 -1.82 -6.65
N PHE A 68 -2.80 -0.59 -6.45
CA PHE A 68 -4.24 -0.36 -6.29
C PHE A 68 -5.01 -0.65 -7.58
N TYR A 69 -4.47 -0.32 -8.75
CA TYR A 69 -5.08 -0.69 -10.03
C TYR A 69 -5.11 -2.21 -10.21
N ASP A 70 -4.01 -2.90 -9.95
CA ASP A 70 -3.95 -4.36 -10.03
C ASP A 70 -4.99 -5.02 -9.10
N ALA A 71 -5.19 -4.47 -7.89
CA ALA A 71 -6.22 -4.94 -6.97
C ALA A 71 -7.64 -4.69 -7.51
N LEU A 72 -7.87 -3.59 -8.23
CA LEU A 72 -9.16 -3.26 -8.83
C LEU A 72 -9.50 -4.13 -10.05
N ASP A 73 -8.49 -4.58 -10.80
CA ASP A 73 -8.67 -5.52 -11.89
C ASP A 73 -9.20 -6.88 -11.39
N LEU A 74 -8.81 -7.27 -10.17
CA LEU A 74 -9.30 -8.47 -9.50
C LEU A 74 -10.60 -8.26 -8.70
N ARG A 75 -11.12 -7.04 -8.62
CA ARG A 75 -12.32 -6.69 -7.84
C ARG A 75 -13.38 -6.09 -8.76
N PRO A 76 -14.16 -6.89 -9.51
CA PRO A 76 -15.15 -6.38 -10.46
C PRO A 76 -16.24 -5.53 -9.78
N ILE A 77 -17.05 -4.84 -10.58
CA ILE A 77 -18.20 -4.07 -10.09
C ILE A 77 -19.09 -4.99 -9.23
N GLY A 78 -19.45 -4.52 -8.03
CA GLY A 78 -20.21 -5.30 -7.05
C GLY A 78 -19.36 -6.07 -6.03
N HIS A 79 -18.03 -6.17 -6.23
CA HIS A 79 -17.15 -6.79 -5.23
C HIS A 79 -17.16 -5.96 -3.93
N PRO A 80 -17.30 -6.59 -2.75
CA PRO A 80 -17.46 -5.89 -1.46
C PRO A 80 -16.29 -4.95 -1.13
N ASP A 81 -15.07 -5.32 -1.47
CA ASP A 81 -13.87 -4.50 -1.21
C ASP A 81 -13.53 -3.49 -2.32
N ARG A 82 -14.27 -3.45 -3.43
CA ARG A 82 -13.97 -2.48 -4.51
C ARG A 82 -14.06 -1.02 -4.03
N PRO A 83 -15.09 -0.60 -3.27
CA PRO A 83 -15.20 0.78 -2.78
C PRO A 83 -14.02 1.23 -1.91
N VAL A 84 -13.56 0.38 -0.99
CA VAL A 84 -12.42 0.72 -0.12
C VAL A 84 -11.10 0.83 -0.92
N THR A 85 -10.93 -0.01 -1.95
CA THR A 85 -9.77 0.08 -2.86
C THR A 85 -9.78 1.40 -3.63
N LEU A 86 -10.93 1.78 -4.18
CA LEU A 86 -11.09 3.06 -4.90
C LEU A 86 -10.84 4.26 -4.00
N PHE A 87 -11.30 4.22 -2.75
CA PHE A 87 -11.07 5.27 -1.78
C PHE A 87 -9.57 5.47 -1.50
N HIS A 88 -8.82 4.40 -1.27
CA HIS A 88 -7.38 4.48 -1.06
C HIS A 88 -6.63 4.94 -2.32
N LEU A 89 -7.02 4.46 -3.50
CA LEU A 89 -6.47 4.93 -4.77
C LEU A 89 -6.68 6.44 -4.95
N ALA A 90 -7.87 6.95 -4.65
CA ALA A 90 -8.17 8.38 -4.74
C ALA A 90 -7.27 9.21 -3.81
N ILE A 91 -7.03 8.74 -2.58
CA ILE A 91 -6.10 9.39 -1.64
C ILE A 91 -4.67 9.38 -2.18
N ALA A 92 -4.22 8.26 -2.75
CA ALA A 92 -2.89 8.14 -3.32
C ALA A 92 -2.68 9.08 -4.51
N LEU A 93 -3.67 9.18 -5.41
CA LEU A 93 -3.67 10.09 -6.56
C LEU A 93 -3.68 11.57 -6.12
N LEU A 94 -4.50 11.93 -5.13
CA LEU A 94 -4.52 13.29 -4.58
C LEU A 94 -3.15 13.65 -3.99
N SER A 95 -2.53 12.72 -3.27
CA SER A 95 -1.20 12.89 -2.69
C SER A 95 -0.11 13.00 -3.76
N HIS A 96 -0.23 12.28 -4.88
CA HIS A 96 0.68 12.39 -6.03
C HIS A 96 0.58 13.75 -6.69
N PHE A 97 -0.65 14.21 -6.95
CA PHE A 97 -0.90 15.52 -7.54
C PHE A 97 -0.35 16.66 -6.66
N ALA A 98 -0.54 16.59 -5.35
CA ALA A 98 -0.06 17.61 -4.41
C ALA A 98 1.48 17.65 -4.25
N LYS A 99 2.19 16.62 -4.71
CA LYS A 99 3.66 16.55 -4.68
C LYS A 99 4.33 17.04 -5.98
N ARG A 100 3.56 17.24 -7.05
CA ARG A 100 4.04 17.88 -8.30
C ARG A 100 4.10 19.39 -8.13
#